data_AF-A0AAR5QGS7-F1
#
_entry.id   AF-A0AAR5QGS7-F1
#
_cell.length_a   1.000
_cell.length_b   1.000
_cell.length_c   1.000
_cell.angle_alpha   90.00
_cell.angle_beta   90.00
_cell.angle_gamma   90.00
#
_symmetry.space_group_name_H-M   'P 1'
#
loop_
_entity.id
_entity.type
_entity.pdbx_description
1 polymer ?
#
loop_
_entity_poly.entity_id
_entity_poly.type
_entity_poly.pdbx_seq_one_letter_code
_entity_poly.pdbx_strand_id
1 'polypeptide(L)'
;MISKRCVPYRPHDYMYDPIFTVSGPVDHYKAAIIAKMSSIKFQLCPIFPNMFSDLPNHPRIQLVQRRQRPILPYEERLQGSIRTDPAMPKSIDVAGADRAKFFCPIINLPPKDFVGVCDHLPRFTIERAQKVYEEGDKLTEAGKKSVHVQTVYRDSTAQTIPWEPPYKIIGEGEPEILKLEFLKWASGLPAGVHEVRLIERARMKRAWENAVKPDINDENSLQKFRDYVEALEQDEWAFREQEIQEIQELRLQLLEKMLQEIHERSHDRAQDKLERFIKAKEQEKLAKLDKIRKQTARELRKLELEEKGVKRKYHQPDIIEEHISKASELYGPLMRNGEHPKRWHQIIDEKMKRYQAQFIGVEQFSTLPRWLNQATNLKGMERKDPNQGPQLCIRETKWTAPVLKSLHEELQNLRKASEKKACSLRIRNQKVAQDVFTPEVEGIPPDKELQYQAIVYLQSIIEGRATQMMVIQF
;
A
#
# COMPACT_ATOMS: atom_id res chain seq x y z
N MET A 1 -12.53 12.86 18.80
CA MET A 1 -13.10 13.45 17.57
C MET A 1 -13.16 12.40 16.47
N ILE A 2 -14.33 11.81 16.25
CA ILE A 2 -14.55 10.78 15.22
C ILE A 2 -14.65 11.50 13.87
N SER A 3 -13.64 11.29 13.01
CA SER A 3 -13.68 11.68 11.61
C SER A 3 -14.93 11.09 10.97
N LYS A 4 -15.88 11.96 10.58
CA LYS A 4 -17.00 11.58 9.73
C LYS A 4 -16.40 11.05 8.43
N ARG A 5 -16.45 9.73 8.23
CA ARG A 5 -16.15 9.11 6.93
C ARG A 5 -17.08 9.75 5.91
N CYS A 6 -16.58 10.67 5.09
CA CYS A 6 -17.30 11.14 3.91
C CYS A 6 -17.54 9.91 3.04
N VAL A 7 -18.80 9.52 2.90
CA VAL A 7 -19.22 8.48 1.97
C VAL A 7 -18.77 8.92 0.57
N PRO A 8 -18.09 8.07 -0.21
CA PRO A 8 -17.64 8.45 -1.54
C PRO A 8 -18.85 8.79 -2.41
N TYR A 9 -18.82 9.99 -2.98
CA TYR A 9 -19.85 10.54 -3.85
C TYR A 9 -20.05 9.63 -5.08
N ARG A 10 -21.27 9.14 -5.34
CA ARG A 10 -21.54 8.33 -6.53
C ARG A 10 -21.64 9.24 -7.76
N PRO A 11 -21.28 8.75 -8.96
CA PRO A 11 -21.16 9.60 -10.14
C PRO A 11 -22.37 10.47 -10.48
N HIS A 12 -23.59 9.98 -10.26
CA HIS A 12 -24.83 10.69 -10.61
C HIS A 12 -25.60 11.23 -9.39
N ASP A 13 -24.98 11.30 -8.22
CA ASP A 13 -25.64 11.84 -7.03
C ASP A 13 -26.06 13.31 -7.25
N TYR A 14 -25.37 14.07 -8.12
CA TYR A 14 -25.73 15.46 -8.44
C TYR A 14 -27.12 15.64 -9.10
N MET A 15 -27.70 14.54 -9.58
CA MET A 15 -28.97 14.50 -10.30
C MET A 15 -30.09 13.84 -9.49
N TYR A 16 -29.79 12.89 -8.61
CA TYR A 16 -30.81 12.08 -7.92
C TYR A 16 -30.71 12.10 -6.39
N ASP A 17 -29.61 12.58 -5.81
CA ASP A 17 -29.46 12.62 -4.35
C ASP A 17 -30.04 13.94 -3.80
N PRO A 18 -31.14 13.89 -3.02
CA PRO A 18 -31.74 15.09 -2.45
C PRO A 18 -30.86 15.78 -1.40
N ILE A 19 -29.80 15.11 -0.93
CA ILE A 19 -28.87 15.63 0.07
C ILE A 19 -27.64 16.26 -0.61
N PHE A 20 -27.50 16.15 -1.94
CA PHE A 20 -26.40 16.79 -2.63
C PHE A 20 -26.51 18.31 -2.58
N THR A 21 -25.49 18.91 -1.99
CA THR A 21 -25.35 20.35 -1.90
C THR A 21 -23.99 20.75 -2.46
N VAL A 22 -23.97 21.85 -3.21
CA VAL A 22 -22.76 22.44 -3.76
C VAL A 22 -22.80 23.95 -3.53
N SER A 23 -21.62 24.56 -3.44
CA SER A 23 -21.43 25.99 -3.23
C SER A 23 -22.10 26.89 -4.28
N GLY A 24 -22.37 26.37 -5.48
CA GLY A 24 -23.04 27.15 -6.52
C GLY A 24 -23.25 26.42 -7.85
N PRO A 25 -23.85 27.10 -8.85
CA PRO A 25 -24.20 26.49 -10.13
C PRO A 25 -22.99 26.02 -10.92
N VAL A 26 -21.87 26.75 -10.85
CA VAL A 26 -20.61 26.37 -11.51
C VAL A 26 -20.11 25.00 -11.03
N ASP A 27 -20.19 24.77 -9.72
CA ASP A 27 -19.70 23.52 -9.13
C ASP A 27 -20.69 22.36 -9.34
N HIS A 28 -21.99 22.66 -9.45
CA HIS A 28 -22.99 21.69 -9.93
C HIS A 28 -22.69 21.24 -11.37
N TYR A 29 -22.35 22.18 -12.27
CA TYR A 29 -21.93 21.87 -13.64
C TYR A 29 -20.62 21.06 -13.68
N LYS A 30 -19.65 21.34 -12.80
CA LYS A 30 -18.43 20.52 -12.68
C LYS A 30 -18.76 19.09 -12.26
N ALA A 31 -19.63 18.90 -11.28
CA ALA A 31 -20.09 17.58 -10.87
C ALA A 31 -20.78 16.83 -12.02
N ALA A 32 -21.60 17.53 -12.82
CA ALA A 32 -22.24 16.96 -14.01
C ALA A 32 -21.24 16.54 -15.10
N ILE A 33 -20.17 17.31 -15.32
CA ILE A 33 -19.11 16.97 -16.28
C ILE A 33 -18.32 15.75 -15.81
N ILE A 34 -17.94 15.72 -14.53
CA ILE A 34 -17.22 14.58 -13.91
C ILE A 34 -18.06 13.31 -14.03
N ALA A 35 -19.37 13.40 -13.77
CA ALA A 35 -20.31 12.29 -13.95
C ALA A 35 -20.34 11.77 -15.39
N LYS A 36 -20.47 12.68 -16.37
CA LYS A 36 -20.43 12.32 -17.80
C LYS A 36 -19.12 11.64 -18.17
N MET A 37 -17.97 12.15 -17.72
CA MET A 37 -16.67 11.54 -17.96
C MET A 37 -16.56 10.14 -17.34
N SER A 38 -17.11 9.92 -16.14
CA SER A 38 -17.12 8.61 -15.49
C SER A 38 -18.02 7.57 -16.19
N SER A 39 -19.06 8.03 -16.89
CA SER A 39 -19.99 7.17 -17.63
C SER A 39 -19.41 6.69 -18.97
N ILE A 40 -18.54 7.48 -19.59
CA ILE A 40 -17.88 7.13 -20.86
C ILE A 40 -16.70 6.19 -20.56
N LYS A 41 -16.98 4.89 -20.41
CA LYS A 41 -15.94 3.88 -20.25
C LYS A 41 -15.41 3.47 -21.62
N PHE A 42 -14.21 3.93 -21.98
CA PHE A 42 -13.45 3.34 -23.08
C PHE A 42 -12.80 2.04 -22.62
N GLN A 43 -12.79 1.03 -23.47
CA GLN A 43 -12.07 -0.23 -23.26
C GLN A 43 -10.88 -0.28 -24.20
N LEU A 44 -9.69 -0.50 -23.64
CA LEU A 44 -8.48 -0.81 -24.43
C LEU A 44 -8.63 -2.22 -24.99
N CYS A 45 -8.77 -2.35 -26.31
CA CYS A 45 -8.84 -3.64 -27.01
C CYS A 45 -7.55 -3.83 -27.82
N PRO A 46 -6.82 -4.95 -27.65
CA PRO A 46 -5.64 -5.22 -28.46
C PRO A 46 -6.05 -5.46 -29.92
N ILE A 47 -5.28 -4.90 -30.85
CA ILE A 47 -5.40 -5.23 -32.29
C ILE A 47 -4.56 -6.48 -32.51
N PHE A 48 -5.19 -7.66 -32.55
CA PHE A 48 -4.48 -8.95 -32.58
C PHE A 48 -3.40 -9.06 -33.68
N PRO A 49 -3.62 -8.60 -34.92
CA PRO A 49 -2.58 -8.60 -35.95
C PRO A 49 -1.35 -7.75 -35.61
N ASN A 50 -1.51 -6.73 -34.75
CA ASN A 50 -0.54 -5.66 -34.50
C ASN A 50 -0.10 -5.63 -33.04
N MET A 51 -0.38 -6.69 -32.28
CA MET A 51 -0.27 -6.65 -30.81
C MET A 51 1.16 -6.39 -30.32
N PHE A 52 2.16 -6.74 -31.13
CA PHE A 52 3.58 -6.58 -30.85
C PHE A 52 4.24 -5.41 -31.61
N SER A 53 3.48 -4.58 -32.33
CA SER A 53 4.05 -3.44 -33.07
C SER A 53 4.11 -2.17 -32.23
N ASP A 54 5.29 -1.54 -32.23
CA ASP A 54 5.55 -0.23 -31.61
C ASP A 54 5.52 0.93 -32.63
N LEU A 55 5.10 0.66 -33.86
CA LEU A 55 5.02 1.65 -34.93
C LEU A 55 3.79 2.57 -34.75
N PRO A 56 3.92 3.90 -34.92
CA PRO A 56 2.81 4.83 -34.75
C PRO A 56 1.68 4.64 -35.77
N ASN A 57 2.00 4.20 -36.99
CA ASN A 57 1.02 3.91 -38.04
C ASN A 57 0.34 2.54 -37.85
N HIS A 58 0.81 1.73 -36.89
CA HIS A 58 0.32 0.38 -36.62
C HIS A 58 0.15 0.17 -35.11
N PRO A 59 -0.86 0.80 -34.49
CA PRO A 59 -1.02 0.77 -33.04
C PRO A 59 -1.39 -0.64 -32.57
N ARG A 60 -0.78 -1.07 -31.46
CA ARG A 60 -1.07 -2.36 -30.80
C ARG A 60 -2.43 -2.42 -30.08
N ILE A 61 -3.01 -1.26 -29.75
CA ILE A 61 -4.24 -1.13 -28.97
C ILE A 61 -5.16 -0.11 -29.63
N GLN A 62 -6.46 -0.42 -29.66
CA GLN A 62 -7.53 0.49 -30.04
C GLN A 62 -8.40 0.82 -28.83
N LEU A 63 -8.78 2.09 -28.69
CA LEU A 63 -9.79 2.52 -27.73
C LEU A 63 -11.18 2.30 -28.34
N VAL A 64 -11.95 1.38 -27.76
CA VAL A 64 -13.34 1.11 -28.18
C VAL A 64 -14.28 1.64 -27.11
N GLN A 65 -15.26 2.47 -27.50
CA GLN A 65 -16.29 2.94 -26.58
C GLN A 65 -17.16 1.74 -26.16
N ARG A 66 -17.26 1.48 -24.85
CA ARG A 66 -18.11 0.41 -24.33
C ARG A 66 -19.56 0.84 -24.47
N ARG A 67 -20.35 0.13 -25.29
CA ARG A 67 -21.80 0.36 -25.38
C ARG A 67 -22.43 0.05 -24.02
N GLN A 68 -22.90 1.08 -23.33
CA GLN A 68 -23.75 0.88 -22.16
C GLN A 68 -25.08 0.32 -22.64
N ARG A 69 -25.63 -0.67 -21.92
CA ARG A 69 -27.03 -1.07 -22.15
C ARG A 69 -27.90 0.15 -21.85
N PRO A 70 -28.87 0.51 -22.70
CA PRO A 70 -29.78 1.60 -22.38
C PRO A 70 -30.42 1.31 -21.02
N ILE A 71 -30.39 2.31 -20.14
CA ILE A 71 -31.16 2.26 -18.90
C ILE A 71 -32.61 2.14 -19.34
N LEU A 72 -33.29 1.06 -18.94
CA LEU A 72 -34.71 0.91 -19.24
C LEU A 72 -35.43 2.14 -18.68
N PRO A 73 -36.27 2.83 -19.48
CA PRO A 73 -37.03 3.96 -18.98
C PRO A 73 -37.83 3.52 -17.77
N TYR A 74 -37.90 4.38 -16.75
CA TYR A 74 -38.73 4.14 -15.59
C TYR A 74 -40.20 4.14 -16.03
N GLU A 75 -40.79 2.95 -16.14
CA GLU A 75 -42.23 2.80 -16.22
C GLU A 75 -42.79 2.93 -14.79
N GLU A 76 -43.59 3.98 -14.58
CA GLU A 76 -44.41 4.07 -13.39
C GLU A 76 -45.34 2.86 -13.38
N ARG A 77 -45.17 2.00 -12.37
CA ARG A 77 -45.78 0.68 -12.29
C ARG A 77 -47.27 0.85 -11.99
N LEU A 78 -48.05 1.20 -13.02
CA LEU A 78 -49.51 1.19 -12.96
C LEU A 78 -49.95 -0.25 -12.67
N GLN A 79 -50.57 -0.41 -11.51
CA GLN A 79 -51.33 -1.55 -10.99
C GLN A 79 -51.39 -2.77 -11.93
N GLY A 80 -50.67 -3.86 -11.60
CA GLY A 80 -50.98 -5.15 -12.24
C GLY A 80 -49.90 -6.22 -12.36
N SER A 81 -48.67 -6.06 -11.87
CA SER A 81 -47.74 -7.19 -11.82
C SER A 81 -46.92 -7.19 -10.54
N ILE A 82 -47.54 -7.71 -9.48
CA ILE A 82 -46.85 -8.18 -8.29
C ILE A 82 -46.20 -9.51 -8.69
N ARG A 83 -44.93 -9.48 -9.10
CA ARG A 83 -44.09 -10.66 -8.92
C ARG A 83 -43.90 -10.78 -7.41
N THR A 84 -44.66 -11.68 -6.81
CA THR A 84 -44.54 -12.03 -5.40
C THR A 84 -43.13 -12.52 -5.16
N ASP A 85 -42.39 -11.84 -4.29
CA ASP A 85 -41.19 -12.41 -3.68
C ASP A 85 -41.59 -13.76 -3.05
N PRO A 86 -40.85 -14.87 -3.26
CA PRO A 86 -41.16 -16.16 -2.67
C PRO A 86 -41.10 -16.16 -1.13
N ALA A 87 -40.68 -15.05 -0.52
CA ALA A 87 -40.56 -14.82 0.90
C ALA A 87 -41.74 -14.04 1.53
N MET A 88 -42.72 -13.56 0.76
CA MET A 88 -43.93 -12.93 1.30
C MET A 88 -45.09 -13.95 1.33
N PRO A 89 -45.82 -14.07 2.46
CA PRO A 89 -46.73 -15.18 2.66
C PRO A 89 -47.93 -15.09 1.73
N LYS A 90 -48.33 -16.24 1.18
CA LYS A 90 -49.65 -16.45 0.57
C LYS A 90 -50.73 -16.08 1.60
N SER A 91 -51.92 -15.70 1.14
CA SER A 91 -53.09 -15.50 2.03
C SER A 91 -53.25 -16.72 2.93
N ILE A 92 -53.05 -16.52 4.23
CA ILE A 92 -52.96 -17.58 5.23
C ILE A 92 -54.35 -18.13 5.48
N ASP A 93 -54.58 -19.38 5.09
CA ASP A 93 -55.85 -20.06 5.31
C ASP A 93 -55.82 -20.84 6.64
N VAL A 94 -56.22 -20.14 7.70
CA VAL A 94 -56.20 -20.62 9.10
C VAL A 94 -57.12 -21.84 9.31
N ALA A 95 -58.16 -21.99 8.48
CA ALA A 95 -59.11 -23.11 8.56
C ALA A 95 -58.77 -24.25 7.57
N GLY A 96 -58.07 -23.94 6.47
CA GLY A 96 -57.68 -24.89 5.44
C GLY A 96 -56.22 -25.35 5.54
N ALA A 97 -55.48 -25.20 4.43
CA ALA A 97 -54.18 -25.84 4.24
C ALA A 97 -53.09 -25.40 5.24
N ASP A 98 -53.20 -24.20 5.82
CA ASP A 98 -52.23 -23.68 6.77
C ASP A 98 -52.62 -23.94 8.24
N ARG A 99 -53.76 -24.63 8.51
CA ARG A 99 -54.28 -24.89 9.86
C ARG A 99 -53.24 -25.50 10.81
N ALA A 100 -52.41 -26.42 10.32
CA ALA A 100 -51.38 -27.09 11.14
C ALA A 100 -50.25 -26.15 11.62
N LYS A 101 -50.07 -24.98 11.00
CA LYS A 101 -49.06 -23.99 11.41
C LYS A 101 -49.53 -23.12 12.58
N PHE A 102 -50.85 -22.96 12.74
CA PHE A 102 -51.46 -22.12 13.78
C PHE A 102 -52.08 -22.93 14.91
N PHE A 103 -52.50 -24.16 14.60
CA PHE A 103 -52.97 -25.12 15.58
C PHE A 103 -51.96 -26.25 15.65
N CYS A 104 -50.99 -26.12 16.55
CA CYS A 104 -50.23 -27.29 16.99
C CYS A 104 -51.25 -28.30 17.54
N PRO A 105 -51.33 -29.55 17.03
CA PRO A 105 -51.97 -30.58 17.81
C PRO A 105 -51.16 -30.65 19.10
N ILE A 106 -51.79 -30.33 20.23
CA ILE A 106 -51.18 -30.50 21.54
C ILE A 106 -50.97 -32.01 21.71
N ILE A 107 -49.84 -32.52 21.24
CA ILE A 107 -49.28 -33.79 21.70
C ILE A 107 -48.31 -33.43 22.83
N ASN A 108 -48.83 -32.70 23.81
CA ASN A 108 -48.31 -32.76 25.17
C ASN A 108 -49.28 -33.66 25.91
N LEU A 109 -49.29 -34.97 25.59
CA LEU A 109 -49.60 -35.90 26.66
C LEU A 109 -48.41 -35.79 27.61
N PRO A 110 -48.62 -35.49 28.89
CA PRO A 110 -47.55 -35.62 29.86
C PRO A 110 -46.98 -37.06 29.76
N PRO A 111 -45.67 -37.25 29.97
CA PRO A 111 -45.11 -38.60 30.12
C PRO A 111 -46.00 -39.40 31.06
N LYS A 112 -46.20 -40.71 30.83
CA LYS A 112 -47.09 -41.54 31.65
C LYS A 112 -46.77 -41.46 33.16
N ASP A 113 -45.53 -41.09 33.49
CA ASP A 113 -45.02 -40.88 34.85
C ASP A 113 -45.48 -39.57 35.51
N PHE A 114 -46.15 -38.67 34.78
CA PHE A 114 -46.73 -37.41 35.30
C PHE A 114 -48.22 -37.52 35.65
N VAL A 115 -48.88 -38.62 35.27
CA VAL A 115 -50.29 -38.89 35.63
C VAL A 115 -50.32 -39.33 37.09
N GLY A 116 -50.72 -38.41 37.98
CA GLY A 116 -50.79 -38.62 39.44
C GLY A 116 -50.06 -37.53 40.25
N VAL A 117 -49.11 -36.80 39.66
CA VAL A 117 -48.43 -35.67 40.32
C VAL A 117 -49.29 -34.40 40.26
N CYS A 118 -50.10 -34.24 39.20
CA CYS A 118 -50.96 -33.07 39.02
C CYS A 118 -52.13 -32.98 40.03
N ASP A 119 -52.55 -34.11 40.62
CA ASP A 119 -53.68 -34.14 41.55
C ASP A 119 -53.32 -33.55 42.93
N HIS A 120 -52.03 -33.42 43.23
CA HIS A 120 -51.51 -32.85 44.48
C HIS A 120 -51.02 -31.40 44.35
N LEU A 121 -51.05 -30.83 43.13
CA LEU A 121 -50.64 -29.44 42.92
C LEU A 121 -51.84 -28.50 43.09
N PRO A 122 -51.67 -27.35 43.78
CA PRO A 122 -52.74 -26.36 43.87
C PRO A 122 -53.12 -25.89 42.47
N ARG A 123 -54.38 -26.10 42.09
CA ARG A 123 -54.89 -25.76 40.77
C ARG A 123 -55.47 -24.34 40.81
N PHE A 124 -54.72 -23.39 40.25
CA PHE A 124 -55.20 -22.03 40.04
C PHE A 124 -55.86 -21.92 38.67
N THR A 125 -57.03 -21.30 38.59
CA THR A 125 -57.66 -20.90 37.33
C THR A 125 -57.56 -19.38 37.20
N ILE A 126 -56.81 -18.91 36.21
CA ILE A 126 -56.69 -17.49 35.88
C ILE A 126 -57.75 -17.19 34.83
N GLU A 127 -58.82 -16.52 35.25
CA GLU A 127 -59.88 -16.10 34.34
C GLU A 127 -59.67 -14.64 33.92
N ARG A 128 -59.91 -14.35 32.64
CA ARG A 128 -59.91 -12.98 32.15
C ARG A 128 -61.08 -12.24 32.76
N ALA A 129 -60.80 -11.14 33.46
CA ALA A 129 -61.86 -10.31 34.00
C ALA A 129 -62.65 -9.71 32.82
N GLN A 130 -63.89 -10.17 32.65
CA GLN A 130 -64.82 -9.52 31.74
C GLN A 130 -65.12 -8.13 32.30
N LYS A 131 -64.75 -7.07 31.56
CA LYS A 131 -65.29 -5.74 31.84
C LYS A 131 -66.78 -5.81 31.54
N VAL A 132 -67.60 -5.87 32.60
CA VAL A 132 -69.02 -5.58 32.50
C VAL A 132 -69.09 -4.09 32.16
N TYR A 133 -69.26 -3.78 30.88
CA TYR A 133 -69.76 -2.47 30.51
C TYR A 133 -71.21 -2.48 30.98
N GLU A 134 -71.53 -1.69 32.00
CA GLU A 134 -72.93 -1.36 32.27
C GLU A 134 -73.51 -0.87 30.94
N GLU A 135 -74.61 -1.48 30.49
CA GLU A 135 -75.35 -1.09 29.28
C GLU A 135 -75.99 0.29 29.51
N GLY A 136 -75.16 1.32 29.60
CA GLY A 136 -75.56 2.72 29.52
C GLY A 136 -75.77 3.08 28.06
N ASP A 137 -77.04 3.25 27.72
CA ASP A 137 -77.61 3.86 26.51
C ASP A 137 -77.12 3.32 25.16
N LYS A 138 -78.03 2.59 24.51
CA LYS A 138 -78.04 2.29 23.08
C LYS A 138 -78.05 3.60 22.28
N LEU A 139 -76.87 4.18 22.07
CA LEU A 139 -76.65 5.13 20.99
C LEU A 139 -76.78 4.33 19.68
N THR A 140 -77.88 4.62 18.99
CA THR A 140 -78.19 4.24 17.61
C THR A 140 -76.95 4.11 16.74
N GLU A 141 -76.90 3.03 15.95
CA GLU A 141 -75.88 2.71 14.95
C GLU A 141 -75.73 3.80 13.88
N ALA A 142 -75.13 4.93 14.24
CA ALA A 142 -74.69 5.94 13.30
C ALA A 142 -73.36 5.47 12.70
N GLY A 143 -73.46 4.81 11.54
CA GLY A 143 -72.40 4.56 10.56
C GLY A 143 -70.97 4.49 11.08
N LYS A 144 -70.46 3.28 11.29
CA LYS A 144 -69.02 3.05 11.47
C LYS A 144 -68.29 3.50 10.20
N LYS A 145 -67.77 4.74 10.19
CA LYS A 145 -66.85 5.21 9.15
C LYS A 145 -65.46 4.68 9.47
N SER A 146 -64.96 3.77 8.63
CA SER A 146 -63.56 3.33 8.68
C SER A 146 -62.65 4.48 8.26
N VAL A 147 -62.08 5.19 9.22
CA VAL A 147 -61.05 6.19 8.96
C VAL A 147 -59.71 5.47 8.90
N HIS A 148 -59.13 5.39 7.70
CA HIS A 148 -57.77 4.87 7.51
C HIS A 148 -56.81 6.05 7.65
N VAL A 149 -56.04 6.09 8.73
CA VAL A 149 -54.94 7.04 8.89
C VAL A 149 -53.66 6.32 8.46
N GLN A 150 -53.05 6.79 7.37
CA GLN A 150 -51.77 6.28 6.91
C GLN A 150 -50.66 7.05 7.65
N THR A 151 -50.03 6.43 8.64
CA THR A 151 -48.86 7.00 9.29
C THR A 151 -47.68 6.98 8.30
N VAL A 152 -47.03 8.14 8.12
CA VAL A 152 -45.90 8.33 7.18
C VAL A 152 -44.62 7.63 7.67
N TYR A 153 -44.59 7.24 8.94
CA TYR A 153 -43.45 6.58 9.59
C TYR A 153 -43.76 5.11 9.86
N ARG A 154 -42.78 4.23 9.64
CA ARG A 154 -42.85 2.84 10.12
C ARG A 154 -42.89 2.85 11.65
N ASP A 155 -43.96 2.32 12.24
CA ASP A 155 -44.12 2.05 13.67
C ASP A 155 -43.22 0.91 14.18
N SER A 156 -41.99 0.78 13.67
CA SER A 156 -41.03 -0.22 14.17
C SER A 156 -40.41 0.17 15.52
N THR A 157 -40.57 1.42 15.95
CA THR A 157 -40.12 1.92 17.26
C THR A 157 -41.24 1.98 18.31
N ALA A 158 -42.50 1.78 17.90
CA ALA A 158 -43.63 1.63 18.82
C ALA A 158 -43.70 0.19 19.32
N GLN A 159 -42.62 -0.28 19.96
CA GLN A 159 -42.59 -1.58 20.62
C GLN A 159 -43.31 -1.43 21.97
N THR A 160 -44.65 -1.37 21.92
CA THR A 160 -45.46 -1.39 23.12
C THR A 160 -45.38 -2.77 23.75
N ILE A 161 -45.22 -2.81 25.08
CA ILE A 161 -45.44 -4.05 25.84
C ILE A 161 -46.85 -4.52 25.49
N PRO A 162 -47.04 -5.76 25.01
CA PRO A 162 -48.37 -6.27 24.68
C PRO A 162 -49.34 -5.99 25.82
N TRP A 163 -50.50 -5.40 25.51
CA TRP A 163 -51.48 -5.05 26.53
C TRP A 163 -51.93 -6.30 27.29
N GLU A 164 -51.70 -6.31 28.61
CA GLU A 164 -52.13 -7.38 29.50
C GLU A 164 -53.57 -7.13 29.99
N PRO A 165 -54.51 -8.05 29.73
CA PRO A 165 -55.87 -7.90 30.21
C PRO A 165 -55.94 -8.06 31.75
N PRO A 166 -56.87 -7.37 32.43
CA PRO A 166 -57.11 -7.62 33.85
C PRO A 166 -57.57 -9.07 34.06
N TYR A 167 -57.03 -9.72 35.09
CA TYR A 167 -57.33 -11.10 35.45
C TYR A 167 -57.85 -11.20 36.89
N LYS A 168 -58.57 -12.29 37.17
CA LYS A 168 -58.96 -12.68 38.53
C LYS A 168 -58.33 -14.04 38.85
N ILE A 169 -57.76 -14.15 40.03
CA ILE A 169 -57.16 -15.40 40.53
C ILE A 169 -58.25 -16.15 41.28
N ILE A 170 -58.57 -17.37 40.84
CA ILE A 170 -59.51 -18.26 41.52
C ILE A 170 -58.71 -19.40 42.16
N GLY A 171 -58.73 -19.46 43.49
CA GLY A 171 -57.98 -20.42 44.33
C GLY A 171 -57.42 -19.80 45.61
N GLU A 172 -56.92 -20.62 46.55
CA GLU A 172 -56.23 -20.17 47.75
C GLU A 172 -54.72 -20.06 47.49
N GLY A 173 -54.17 -18.83 47.53
CA GLY A 173 -52.74 -18.54 47.39
C GLY A 173 -52.37 -17.64 46.20
N GLU A 174 -51.08 -17.29 46.11
CA GLU A 174 -50.53 -16.44 45.04
C GLU A 174 -49.78 -17.30 43.99
N PRO A 175 -50.21 -17.30 42.71
CA PRO A 175 -49.59 -18.14 41.68
C PRO A 175 -48.18 -17.63 41.32
N GLU A 176 -47.23 -18.58 41.19
CA GLU A 176 -45.81 -18.26 40.93
C GLU A 176 -45.58 -17.50 39.62
N ILE A 177 -46.43 -17.77 38.62
CA ILE A 177 -46.34 -17.20 37.27
C ILE A 177 -46.48 -15.67 37.30
N LEU A 178 -47.34 -15.13 38.16
CA LEU A 178 -47.52 -13.68 38.29
C LEU A 178 -46.28 -12.98 38.86
N LYS A 179 -45.47 -13.70 39.64
CA LYS A 179 -44.22 -13.18 40.20
C LYS A 179 -43.08 -13.14 39.17
N LEU A 180 -43.26 -13.73 37.99
CA LEU A 180 -42.29 -13.76 36.89
C LEU A 180 -42.55 -12.70 35.82
N GLU A 181 -43.35 -11.67 36.11
CA GLU A 181 -43.70 -10.60 35.16
C GLU A 181 -42.48 -9.87 34.57
N PHE A 182 -41.37 -9.83 35.31
CA PHE A 182 -40.12 -9.20 34.84
C PHE A 182 -39.43 -9.98 33.71
N LEU A 183 -39.72 -11.28 33.55
CA LEU A 183 -39.22 -12.10 32.45
C LEU A 183 -40.07 -11.85 31.19
N LYS A 184 -39.54 -11.06 30.27
CA LYS A 184 -40.22 -10.68 29.02
C LYS A 184 -39.43 -11.18 27.81
N TRP A 185 -40.07 -11.26 26.66
CA TRP A 185 -39.38 -11.61 25.41
C TRP A 185 -38.22 -10.62 25.14
N ALA A 186 -37.03 -11.13 24.86
CA ALA A 186 -35.77 -10.38 24.76
C ALA A 186 -35.26 -9.72 26.07
N SER A 187 -35.97 -9.92 27.18
CA SER A 187 -35.60 -9.52 28.55
C SER A 187 -35.74 -10.73 29.47
N GLY A 188 -34.94 -11.75 29.18
CA GLY A 188 -34.85 -12.99 29.94
C GLY A 188 -35.78 -14.13 29.51
N LEU A 189 -36.31 -14.06 28.28
CA LEU A 189 -36.91 -15.21 27.60
C LEU A 189 -36.33 -15.32 26.17
N PRO A 190 -36.00 -16.53 25.67
CA PRO A 190 -36.23 -17.84 26.28
C PRO A 190 -35.35 -18.11 27.50
N ALA A 191 -35.90 -18.85 28.47
CA ALA A 191 -35.28 -19.02 29.77
C ALA A 191 -33.91 -19.72 29.70
N GLY A 192 -32.85 -19.03 30.10
CA GLY A 192 -31.49 -19.56 30.25
C GLY A 192 -31.22 -20.12 31.65
N VAL A 193 -30.01 -20.68 31.85
CA VAL A 193 -29.61 -21.28 33.14
C VAL A 193 -29.70 -20.30 34.30
N HIS A 194 -29.34 -19.03 34.06
CA HIS A 194 -29.39 -17.97 35.06
C HIS A 194 -30.83 -17.69 35.53
N GLU A 195 -31.77 -17.54 34.59
CA GLU A 195 -33.18 -17.30 34.93
C GLU A 195 -33.81 -18.49 35.67
N VAL A 196 -33.42 -19.72 35.30
CA VAL A 196 -33.85 -20.92 36.04
C VAL A 196 -33.34 -20.88 37.48
N ARG A 197 -32.07 -20.51 37.72
CA ARG A 197 -31.52 -20.35 39.09
C ARG A 197 -32.27 -19.29 39.88
N LEU A 198 -32.63 -18.16 39.27
CA LEU A 198 -33.46 -17.12 39.90
C LEU A 198 -34.84 -17.64 40.30
N ILE A 199 -35.49 -18.42 39.44
CA ILE A 199 -36.79 -19.04 39.71
C ILE A 199 -36.69 -20.06 40.86
N GLU A 200 -35.68 -20.93 40.84
CA GLU A 200 -35.44 -21.92 41.89
C GLU A 200 -35.19 -21.24 43.23
N ARG A 201 -34.39 -20.16 43.24
CA ARG A 201 -34.13 -19.40 44.45
C ARG A 201 -35.37 -18.68 44.99
N ALA A 202 -36.19 -18.12 44.11
CA ALA A 202 -37.48 -17.54 44.50
C ALA A 202 -38.42 -18.59 45.10
N ARG A 203 -38.38 -19.84 44.61
CA ARG A 203 -39.13 -20.96 45.20
C ARG A 203 -38.57 -21.35 46.58
N MET A 204 -37.26 -21.42 46.73
CA MET A 204 -36.62 -21.69 48.02
C MET A 204 -37.00 -20.63 49.06
N LYS A 205 -36.96 -19.35 48.68
CA LYS A 205 -37.38 -18.24 49.54
C LYS A 205 -38.84 -18.39 50.00
N ARG A 206 -39.77 -18.67 49.09
CA ARG A 206 -41.19 -18.89 49.45
C ARG A 206 -41.40 -20.12 50.33
N ALA A 207 -40.75 -21.24 50.01
CA ALA A 207 -40.83 -22.44 50.83
C ALA A 207 -40.37 -22.18 52.26
N TRP A 208 -39.33 -21.35 52.40
CA TRP A 208 -38.80 -20.93 53.68
C TRP A 208 -39.72 -19.95 54.41
N GLU A 209 -40.24 -18.91 53.75
CA GLU A 209 -41.23 -17.97 54.31
C GLU A 209 -42.48 -18.70 54.83
N ASN A 210 -42.88 -19.78 54.15
CA ASN A 210 -44.00 -20.62 54.57
C ASN A 210 -43.67 -21.52 55.76
N ALA A 211 -42.43 -22.02 55.85
CA ALA A 211 -41.98 -22.91 56.91
C ALA A 211 -41.65 -22.16 58.21
N VAL A 212 -41.08 -20.96 58.11
CA VAL A 212 -40.66 -20.14 59.25
C VAL A 212 -41.72 -19.08 59.53
N LYS A 213 -42.88 -19.50 60.04
CA LYS A 213 -43.91 -18.59 60.56
C LYS A 213 -43.73 -18.48 62.09
N PRO A 214 -43.30 -17.32 62.63
CA PRO A 214 -43.08 -17.18 64.06
C PRO A 214 -44.40 -17.08 64.83
N ASP A 215 -44.40 -17.60 66.06
CA ASP A 215 -45.51 -17.43 66.99
C ASP A 215 -45.45 -16.03 67.62
N ILE A 216 -46.50 -15.24 67.42
CA ILE A 216 -46.53 -13.79 67.78
C ILE A 216 -46.35 -13.57 69.29
N ASN A 217 -46.68 -14.57 70.12
CA ASN A 217 -46.66 -14.46 71.58
C ASN A 217 -45.30 -14.83 72.22
N ASP A 218 -44.39 -15.47 71.49
CA ASP A 218 -43.12 -15.98 72.02
C ASP A 218 -41.93 -15.14 71.55
N GLU A 219 -41.35 -14.33 72.44
CA GLU A 219 -40.23 -13.43 72.11
C GLU A 219 -38.98 -14.16 71.57
N ASN A 220 -38.69 -15.35 72.10
CA ASN A 220 -37.56 -16.16 71.63
C ASN A 220 -37.77 -16.69 70.20
N SER A 221 -39.02 -16.94 69.78
CA SER A 221 -39.34 -17.38 68.42
C SER A 221 -39.16 -16.23 67.42
N LEU A 222 -39.51 -15.01 67.83
CA LEU A 222 -39.33 -13.78 67.05
C LEU A 222 -37.85 -13.42 66.88
N GLN A 223 -37.03 -13.61 67.92
CA GLN A 223 -35.57 -13.39 67.81
C GLN A 223 -34.95 -14.35 66.79
N LYS A 224 -35.25 -15.65 66.90
CA LYS A 224 -34.78 -16.65 65.93
C LYS A 224 -35.23 -16.31 64.51
N PHE A 225 -36.48 -15.89 64.34
CA PHE A 225 -37.00 -15.45 63.04
C PHE A 225 -36.20 -14.27 62.48
N ARG A 226 -35.83 -13.28 63.29
CA ARG A 226 -34.98 -12.15 62.85
C ARG A 226 -33.61 -12.62 62.40
N ASP A 227 -32.93 -13.45 63.19
CA ASP A 227 -31.61 -13.98 62.85
C ASP A 227 -31.65 -14.77 61.54
N TYR A 228 -32.72 -15.55 61.36
CA TYR A 228 -33.00 -16.32 60.16
C TYR A 228 -33.26 -15.44 58.93
N VAL A 229 -34.03 -14.37 59.07
CA VAL A 229 -34.29 -13.40 57.99
C VAL A 229 -33.00 -12.68 57.60
N GLU A 230 -32.19 -12.27 58.59
CA GLU A 230 -30.90 -11.62 58.35
C GLU A 230 -29.95 -12.54 57.57
N ALA A 231 -29.86 -13.82 57.94
CA ALA A 231 -29.05 -14.80 57.22
C ALA A 231 -29.51 -14.96 55.76
N LEU A 232 -30.82 -15.01 55.50
CA LEU A 232 -31.34 -15.07 54.14
C LEU A 232 -31.03 -13.82 53.33
N GLU A 233 -31.15 -12.63 53.94
CA GLU A 233 -30.79 -11.39 53.28
C GLU A 233 -29.30 -11.41 52.90
N GLN A 234 -28.41 -11.80 53.82
CA GLN A 234 -26.98 -11.93 53.56
C GLN A 234 -26.69 -12.89 52.40
N ASP A 235 -27.37 -14.03 52.34
CA ASP A 235 -27.27 -14.94 51.21
C ASP A 235 -27.74 -14.26 49.92
N GLU A 236 -28.87 -13.54 49.92
CA GLU A 236 -29.38 -12.80 48.77
C GLU A 236 -28.38 -11.77 48.25
N TRP A 237 -27.77 -11.00 49.15
CA TRP A 237 -26.69 -10.07 48.85
C TRP A 237 -25.47 -10.77 48.26
N ALA A 238 -25.05 -11.90 48.83
CA ALA A 238 -23.88 -12.64 48.36
C ALA A 238 -24.06 -13.14 46.92
N PHE A 239 -25.24 -13.64 46.56
CA PHE A 239 -25.53 -14.06 45.18
C PHE A 239 -25.55 -12.88 44.21
N ARG A 240 -26.17 -11.75 44.59
CA ARG A 240 -26.14 -10.54 43.77
C ARG A 240 -24.71 -10.03 43.56
N GLU A 241 -23.89 -10.11 44.59
CA GLU A 241 -22.47 -9.75 44.52
C GLU A 241 -21.71 -10.67 43.56
N GLN A 242 -21.97 -11.99 43.60
CA GLN A 242 -21.42 -12.94 42.64
C GLN A 242 -21.82 -12.60 41.19
N GLU A 243 -23.09 -12.27 40.94
CA GLU A 243 -23.55 -11.85 39.60
C GLU A 243 -22.83 -10.59 39.11
N ILE A 244 -22.66 -9.60 39.99
CA ILE A 244 -21.93 -8.37 39.69
C ILE A 244 -20.48 -8.70 39.36
N GLN A 245 -19.84 -9.59 40.12
CA GLN A 245 -18.47 -10.03 39.89
C GLN A 245 -18.33 -10.75 38.56
N GLU A 246 -19.22 -11.69 38.21
CA GLU A 246 -19.21 -12.38 36.92
C GLU A 246 -19.32 -11.39 35.75
N ILE A 247 -20.22 -10.40 35.85
CA ILE A 247 -20.36 -9.36 34.82
C ILE A 247 -19.09 -8.50 34.72
N GLN A 248 -18.49 -8.14 35.85
CA GLN A 248 -17.26 -7.36 35.89
C GLN A 248 -16.08 -8.15 35.30
N GLU A 249 -15.97 -9.43 35.59
CA GLU A 249 -14.93 -10.30 35.05
C GLU A 249 -15.06 -10.43 33.53
N LEU A 250 -16.27 -10.63 33.01
CA LEU A 250 -16.52 -10.65 31.56
C LEU A 250 -16.13 -9.33 30.89
N ARG A 251 -16.43 -8.19 31.52
CA ARG A 251 -16.03 -6.86 31.04
C ARG A 251 -14.50 -6.69 31.06
N LEU A 252 -13.84 -7.18 32.11
CA LEU A 252 -12.39 -7.13 32.24
C LEU A 252 -11.70 -7.96 31.16
N GLN A 253 -12.18 -9.20 30.93
CA GLN A 253 -11.68 -10.06 29.86
C GLN A 253 -11.84 -9.43 28.47
N LEU A 254 -12.97 -8.76 28.22
CA LEU A 254 -13.17 -8.02 26.98
C LEU A 254 -12.17 -6.86 26.86
N LEU A 255 -11.97 -6.10 27.94
CA LEU A 255 -11.04 -4.97 27.97
C LEU A 255 -9.60 -5.44 27.74
N GLU A 256 -9.20 -6.55 28.33
CA GLU A 256 -7.88 -7.15 28.13
C GLU A 256 -7.65 -7.50 26.66
N LYS A 257 -8.63 -8.17 26.01
CA LYS A 257 -8.56 -8.47 24.57
C LYS A 257 -8.44 -7.19 23.73
N MET A 258 -9.22 -6.16 24.05
CA MET A 258 -9.13 -4.87 23.36
C MET A 258 -7.76 -4.21 23.55
N LEU A 259 -7.18 -4.32 24.74
CA LEU A 259 -5.85 -3.78 25.03
C LEU A 259 -4.76 -4.53 24.26
N GLN A 260 -4.86 -5.86 24.19
CA GLN A 260 -3.97 -6.70 23.37
C GLN A 260 -4.05 -6.28 21.89
N GLU A 261 -5.25 -6.14 21.33
CA GLU A 261 -5.42 -5.66 19.96
C GLU A 261 -4.80 -4.27 19.73
N ILE A 262 -4.95 -3.35 20.68
CA ILE A 262 -4.34 -2.01 20.59
C ILE A 262 -2.81 -2.12 20.61
N HIS A 263 -2.27 -2.99 21.46
CA HIS A 263 -0.83 -3.20 21.59
C HIS A 263 -0.24 -3.80 20.31
N GLU A 264 -0.87 -4.86 19.77
CA GLU A 264 -0.52 -5.48 18.49
C GLU A 264 -0.54 -4.46 17.35
N ARG A 265 -1.64 -3.71 17.20
CA ARG A 265 -1.72 -2.65 16.18
C ARG A 265 -0.66 -1.56 16.34
N SER A 266 -0.22 -1.28 17.58
CA SER A 266 0.87 -0.34 17.83
C SER A 266 2.21 -0.93 17.40
N HIS A 267 2.44 -2.18 17.77
CA HIS A 267 3.62 -2.95 17.43
C HIS A 267 3.77 -3.12 15.91
N ASP A 268 2.72 -3.53 15.21
CA ASP A 268 2.70 -3.68 13.76
C ASP A 268 3.05 -2.36 13.05
N ARG A 269 2.49 -1.24 13.53
CA ARG A 269 2.83 0.10 13.00
C ARG A 269 4.30 0.47 13.25
N ALA A 270 4.88 0.05 14.37
CA ALA A 270 6.29 0.28 14.66
C ALA A 270 7.18 -0.60 13.78
N GLN A 271 6.81 -1.88 13.60
CA GLN A 271 7.49 -2.82 12.72
C GLN A 271 7.47 -2.36 11.27
N ASP A 272 6.32 -1.94 10.74
CA ASP A 272 6.18 -1.38 9.39
C ASP A 272 7.12 -0.18 9.16
N LYS A 273 7.21 0.71 10.15
CA LYS A 273 8.12 1.87 10.08
C LYS A 273 9.57 1.41 10.05
N LEU A 274 9.93 0.45 10.90
CA LEU A 274 11.27 -0.11 10.94
C LEU A 274 11.63 -0.80 9.63
N GLU A 275 10.74 -1.61 9.07
CA GLU A 275 10.95 -2.27 7.78
C GLU A 275 11.17 -1.26 6.64
N ARG A 276 10.36 -0.21 6.58
CA ARG A 276 10.52 0.85 5.56
C ARG A 276 11.88 1.52 5.71
N PHE A 277 12.30 1.79 6.95
CA PHE A 277 13.60 2.37 7.23
C PHE A 277 14.74 1.44 6.80
N ILE A 278 14.65 0.15 7.14
CA ILE A 278 15.63 -0.88 6.74
C ILE A 278 15.71 -0.96 5.22
N LYS A 279 14.57 -1.05 4.52
CA LYS A 279 14.51 -1.10 3.05
C LYS A 279 15.16 0.14 2.41
N ALA A 280 14.89 1.34 2.95
CA ALA A 280 15.53 2.56 2.47
C ALA A 280 17.05 2.54 2.66
N LYS A 281 17.53 2.10 3.84
CA LYS A 281 18.96 2.00 4.13
C LYS A 281 19.66 0.91 3.31
N GLU A 282 18.97 -0.18 3.01
CA GLU A 282 19.46 -1.22 2.12
C GLU A 282 19.62 -0.69 0.69
N GLN A 283 18.66 0.07 0.17
CA GLN A 283 18.78 0.71 -1.14
C GLN A 283 19.94 1.70 -1.20
N GLU A 284 20.12 2.53 -0.17
CA GLU A 284 21.29 3.43 -0.06
C GLU A 284 22.61 2.64 -0.10
N LYS A 285 22.68 1.52 0.64
CA LYS A 285 23.83 0.62 0.65
C LYS A 285 24.09 0.02 -0.73
N LEU A 286 23.07 -0.52 -1.39
CA LEU A 286 23.19 -1.12 -2.73
C LEU A 286 23.67 -0.08 -3.76
N ALA A 287 23.13 1.15 -3.72
CA ALA A 287 23.57 2.22 -4.60
C ALA A 287 25.05 2.60 -4.40
N LYS A 288 25.52 2.59 -3.14
CA LYS A 288 26.96 2.79 -2.83
C LYS A 288 27.80 1.62 -3.35
N LEU A 289 27.36 0.38 -3.15
CA LEU A 289 28.04 -0.81 -3.67
C LEU A 289 28.15 -0.79 -5.19
N ASP A 290 27.11 -0.35 -5.90
CA ASP A 290 27.14 -0.23 -7.36
C ASP A 290 28.11 0.85 -7.84
N LYS A 291 28.23 1.96 -7.12
CA LYS A 291 29.25 2.98 -7.41
C LYS A 291 30.65 2.39 -7.25
N ILE A 292 30.89 1.66 -6.16
CA ILE A 292 32.17 0.99 -5.90
C ILE A 292 32.46 -0.01 -7.01
N ARG A 293 31.50 -0.89 -7.37
CA ARG A 293 31.65 -1.87 -8.47
C ARG A 293 31.97 -1.20 -9.82
N LYS A 294 31.35 -0.06 -10.12
CA LYS A 294 31.64 0.70 -11.34
C LYS A 294 33.03 1.34 -11.30
N GLN A 295 33.48 1.82 -10.13
CA GLN A 295 34.83 2.34 -9.94
C GLN A 295 35.87 1.24 -10.08
N THR A 296 35.69 0.10 -9.42
CA THR A 296 36.60 -1.05 -9.53
C THR A 296 36.69 -1.53 -10.98
N ALA A 297 35.57 -1.68 -11.70
CA ALA A 297 35.60 -2.05 -13.11
C ALA A 297 36.25 -1.00 -14.03
N ARG A 298 36.26 0.29 -13.65
CA ARG A 298 37.00 1.34 -14.38
C ARG A 298 38.49 1.28 -14.07
N GLU A 299 38.85 1.03 -12.82
CA GLU A 299 40.23 0.93 -12.35
C GLU A 299 40.91 -0.32 -12.90
N LEU A 300 40.24 -1.48 -12.88
CA LEU A 300 40.72 -2.71 -13.51
C LEU A 300 41.00 -2.49 -15.01
N ARG A 301 40.09 -1.84 -15.74
CA ARG A 301 40.33 -1.49 -17.16
C ARG A 301 41.49 -0.51 -17.37
N LYS A 302 41.81 0.35 -16.40
CA LYS A 302 42.99 1.22 -16.48
C LYS A 302 44.25 0.40 -16.24
N LEU A 303 44.25 -0.46 -15.22
CA LEU A 303 45.35 -1.35 -14.90
C LEU A 303 45.67 -2.29 -16.06
N GLU A 304 44.68 -2.97 -16.64
CA GLU A 304 44.86 -3.83 -17.83
C GLU A 304 45.50 -3.08 -19.02
N LEU A 305 45.17 -1.80 -19.18
CA LEU A 305 45.69 -0.97 -20.27
C LEU A 305 47.13 -0.51 -19.98
N GLU A 306 47.46 -0.27 -18.70
CA GLU A 306 48.81 0.01 -18.22
C GLU A 306 49.72 -1.22 -18.30
N GLU A 307 49.22 -2.41 -17.94
CA GLU A 307 49.93 -3.70 -18.09
C GLU A 307 50.29 -3.99 -19.55
N LYS A 308 49.41 -3.64 -20.50
CA LYS A 308 49.69 -3.70 -21.94
C LYS A 308 50.68 -2.64 -22.42
N GLY A 309 51.12 -1.71 -21.56
CA GLY A 309 52.09 -0.67 -21.89
C GLY A 309 51.52 0.51 -22.71
N VAL A 310 50.20 0.60 -22.90
CA VAL A 310 49.56 1.61 -23.74
C VAL A 310 49.41 2.93 -22.96
N LYS A 311 50.34 3.88 -23.16
CA LYS A 311 50.24 5.22 -22.56
C LYS A 311 49.29 6.11 -23.35
N ARG A 312 48.10 6.38 -22.82
CA ARG A 312 47.05 7.21 -23.45
C ARG A 312 47.46 8.62 -23.93
N LYS A 313 48.55 9.19 -23.42
CA LYS A 313 49.03 10.52 -23.83
C LYS A 313 50.00 10.50 -25.02
N TYR A 314 50.77 9.43 -25.20
CA TYR A 314 51.93 9.42 -26.12
C TYR A 314 52.17 8.06 -26.77
N HIS A 315 51.18 7.18 -26.82
CA HIS A 315 51.34 5.93 -27.55
C HIS A 315 51.22 6.22 -29.04
N GLN A 316 52.35 6.17 -29.75
CA GLN A 316 52.37 6.19 -31.20
C GLN A 316 51.90 4.81 -31.67
N PRO A 317 50.71 4.69 -32.28
CA PRO A 317 50.19 3.41 -32.72
C PRO A 317 51.00 2.89 -33.92
N ASP A 318 51.12 1.58 -34.04
CA ASP A 318 51.71 0.95 -35.22
C ASP A 318 50.73 1.07 -36.40
N ILE A 319 51.23 1.52 -37.55
CA ILE A 319 50.45 1.77 -38.76
C ILE A 319 49.76 0.48 -39.22
N ILE A 320 50.43 -0.66 -39.08
CA ILE A 320 49.87 -1.96 -39.48
C ILE A 320 48.67 -2.32 -38.59
N GLU A 321 48.80 -2.12 -37.28
CA GLU A 321 47.73 -2.38 -36.31
C GLU A 321 46.53 -1.44 -36.50
N GLU A 322 46.77 -0.17 -36.87
CA GLU A 322 45.70 0.77 -37.20
C GLU A 322 44.89 0.34 -38.41
N HIS A 323 45.54 -0.21 -39.43
CA HIS A 323 44.86 -0.71 -40.62
C HIS A 323 44.08 -2.01 -40.36
N ILE A 324 44.54 -2.84 -39.43
CA ILE A 324 43.86 -4.09 -39.04
C ILE A 324 42.57 -3.78 -38.25
N SER A 325 42.61 -2.81 -37.34
CA SER A 325 41.48 -2.47 -36.48
C SER A 325 40.60 -1.38 -37.10
N LYS A 326 39.36 -1.73 -37.49
CA LYS A 326 38.35 -0.74 -37.93
C LYS A 326 37.92 0.24 -36.85
N ALA A 327 38.28 -0.03 -35.59
CA ALA A 327 38.07 0.87 -34.46
C ALA A 327 39.25 1.82 -34.22
N SER A 328 40.29 1.79 -35.06
CA SER A 328 41.44 2.71 -34.99
C SER A 328 41.05 4.14 -35.35
N GLU A 329 41.91 5.09 -35.01
CA GLU A 329 41.69 6.52 -35.31
C GLU A 329 41.60 6.81 -36.82
N LEU A 330 42.27 6.00 -37.63
CA LEU A 330 42.24 6.10 -39.09
C LEU A 330 40.83 5.94 -39.66
N TYR A 331 40.06 4.97 -39.15
CA TYR A 331 38.70 4.67 -39.64
C TYR A 331 37.60 5.30 -38.77
N GLY A 332 37.85 5.43 -37.47
CA GLY A 332 36.93 5.98 -36.47
C GLY A 332 37.60 7.06 -35.61
N PRO A 333 37.85 8.27 -36.16
CA PRO A 333 38.57 9.32 -35.46
C PRO A 333 37.80 9.81 -34.22
N LEU A 334 38.48 9.79 -33.06
CA LEU A 334 37.97 10.29 -31.80
C LEU A 334 38.02 11.82 -31.76
N MET A 335 36.89 12.48 -31.47
CA MET A 335 36.80 13.95 -31.43
C MET A 335 37.77 14.62 -30.44
N ARG A 336 38.21 13.91 -29.39
CA ARG A 336 39.19 14.42 -28.42
C ARG A 336 40.54 14.76 -29.07
N ASN A 337 40.88 14.10 -30.17
CA ASN A 337 42.16 14.30 -30.87
C ASN A 337 42.07 15.38 -31.95
N GLY A 338 40.92 16.06 -32.06
CA GLY A 338 40.65 17.07 -33.08
C GLY A 338 39.75 16.57 -34.21
N GLU A 339 39.41 17.48 -35.11
CA GLU A 339 38.66 17.12 -36.32
C GLU A 339 39.57 16.37 -37.31
N HIS A 340 39.02 15.34 -37.95
CA HIS A 340 39.77 14.53 -38.91
C HIS A 340 40.11 15.37 -40.17
N PRO A 341 41.34 15.30 -40.71
CA PRO A 341 41.76 16.12 -41.85
C PRO A 341 40.84 16.05 -43.08
N LYS A 342 40.20 14.89 -43.32
CA LYS A 342 39.16 14.69 -44.36
C LYS A 342 37.96 15.64 -44.25
N ARG A 343 37.71 16.24 -43.08
CA ARG A 343 36.61 17.19 -42.84
C ARG A 343 37.05 18.65 -42.93
N TRP A 344 38.36 18.90 -43.09
CA TRP A 344 38.93 20.27 -43.09
C TRP A 344 38.87 21.00 -44.44
N HIS A 345 38.37 20.36 -45.50
CA HIS A 345 38.34 20.95 -46.83
C HIS A 345 36.93 20.95 -47.40
N GLN A 346 36.57 22.06 -48.06
CA GLN A 346 35.43 22.07 -48.97
C GLN A 346 35.63 20.96 -49.99
N ILE A 347 34.63 20.09 -50.12
CA ILE A 347 34.65 19.05 -51.15
C ILE A 347 34.66 19.79 -52.49
N ILE A 348 35.76 19.67 -53.23
CA ILE A 348 35.90 20.29 -54.55
C ILE A 348 35.05 19.46 -55.52
N ASP A 349 33.78 19.82 -55.63
CA ASP A 349 32.87 19.22 -56.60
C ASP A 349 33.27 19.65 -58.02
N GLU A 350 32.90 18.84 -59.01
CA GLU A 350 33.14 19.16 -60.43
C GLU A 350 32.52 20.51 -60.84
N LYS A 351 31.44 20.91 -60.17
CA LYS A 351 30.79 22.21 -60.33
C LYS A 351 31.65 23.40 -59.85
N MET A 352 32.57 23.16 -58.90
CA MET A 352 33.53 24.16 -58.40
C MET A 352 34.80 24.24 -59.25
N LYS A 353 35.02 23.30 -60.18
CA LYS A 353 36.08 23.45 -61.18
C LYS A 353 35.70 24.66 -62.05
N ARG A 354 36.40 25.77 -61.88
CA ARG A 354 36.23 27.00 -62.68
C ARG A 354 36.48 26.80 -64.18
N TYR A 355 36.95 25.62 -64.58
CA TYR A 355 37.13 25.23 -65.97
C TYR A 355 35.85 24.59 -66.50
N GLN A 356 34.83 25.40 -66.77
CA GLN A 356 33.86 25.03 -67.79
C GLN A 356 34.55 25.24 -69.14
N ALA A 357 34.54 24.23 -70.01
CA ALA A 357 35.02 24.39 -71.39
C ALA A 357 34.06 25.33 -72.14
N GLN A 358 34.22 26.65 -71.94
CA GLN A 358 33.35 27.68 -72.51
C GLN A 358 33.71 28.00 -73.97
N PHE A 359 34.74 27.37 -74.53
CA PHE A 359 35.23 27.69 -75.86
C PHE A 359 35.40 26.41 -76.69
N ILE A 360 34.56 26.25 -77.70
CA ILE A 360 34.73 25.25 -78.76
C ILE A 360 36.03 25.57 -79.49
N GLY A 361 37.04 24.68 -79.39
CA GLY A 361 38.34 24.80 -80.06
C GLY A 361 39.57 24.88 -79.15
N VAL A 362 39.42 25.01 -77.83
CA VAL A 362 40.57 25.01 -76.88
C VAL A 362 41.08 23.59 -76.59
N GLU A 363 40.32 22.56 -76.96
CA GLU A 363 40.73 21.15 -76.86
C GLU A 363 41.93 20.78 -77.76
N GLN A 364 42.30 21.65 -78.70
CA GLN A 364 43.40 21.41 -79.64
C GLN A 364 44.76 21.97 -79.21
N PHE A 365 44.84 22.69 -78.09
CA PHE A 365 46.13 23.16 -77.55
C PHE A 365 46.68 22.19 -76.52
N SER A 366 47.88 21.66 -76.76
CA SER A 366 48.58 20.85 -75.76
C SER A 366 48.93 21.72 -74.54
N THR A 367 48.14 21.61 -73.47
CA THR A 367 48.42 22.25 -72.18
C THR A 367 49.47 21.50 -71.36
N LEU A 368 49.94 20.36 -71.87
CA LEU A 368 51.01 19.59 -71.26
C LEU A 368 52.30 20.43 -71.24
N PRO A 369 52.94 20.59 -70.08
CA PRO A 369 54.18 21.33 -69.98
C PRO A 369 55.25 20.79 -70.94
N ARG A 370 56.05 21.68 -71.55
CA ARG A 370 57.14 21.30 -72.46
C ARG A 370 58.10 20.26 -71.87
N TRP A 371 58.32 20.25 -70.56
CA TRP A 371 59.19 19.27 -69.90
C TRP A 371 58.66 17.83 -70.00
N LEU A 372 57.33 17.65 -70.08
CA LEU A 372 56.74 16.33 -70.28
C LEU A 372 57.02 15.81 -71.69
N ASN A 373 56.98 16.70 -72.69
CA ASN A 373 57.37 16.39 -74.07
C ASN A 373 58.88 16.14 -74.19
N GLN A 374 59.71 16.77 -73.35
CA GLN A 374 61.16 16.50 -73.28
C GLN A 374 61.47 15.17 -72.58
N ALA A 375 60.73 14.83 -71.51
CA ALA A 375 60.88 13.56 -70.80
C ALA A 375 60.41 12.36 -71.63
N THR A 376 59.43 12.56 -72.52
CA THR A 376 58.91 11.52 -73.41
C THR A 376 59.62 11.46 -74.76
N ASN A 377 60.29 12.54 -75.21
CA ASN A 377 61.22 12.50 -76.34
C ASN A 377 62.52 11.79 -75.95
N LEU A 378 62.49 10.46 -75.90
CA LEU A 378 63.67 9.60 -75.75
C LEU A 378 64.44 9.43 -77.07
N LYS A 379 64.40 10.42 -77.98
CA LYS A 379 65.25 10.40 -79.18
C LYS A 379 66.67 10.80 -78.78
N GLY A 380 67.54 9.80 -78.65
CA GLY A 380 68.98 9.97 -78.38
C GLY A 380 69.48 9.40 -77.05
N MET A 381 68.61 8.82 -76.22
CA MET A 381 69.02 8.09 -75.02
C MET A 381 69.10 6.60 -75.34
N GLU A 382 70.13 6.23 -76.09
CA GLU A 382 70.52 4.83 -76.22
C GLU A 382 70.88 4.32 -74.82
N ARG A 383 70.22 3.24 -74.37
CA ARG A 383 70.60 2.56 -73.14
C ARG A 383 72.04 2.08 -73.33
N LYS A 384 72.96 2.56 -72.49
CA LYS A 384 74.32 2.02 -72.45
C LYS A 384 74.26 0.52 -72.23
N ASP A 385 75.08 -0.21 -72.97
CA ASP A 385 75.07 -1.67 -73.00
C ASP A 385 75.16 -2.27 -71.59
N PRO A 386 74.33 -3.30 -71.26
CA PRO A 386 74.31 -3.92 -69.94
C PRO A 386 75.61 -4.66 -69.56
N ASN A 387 76.58 -4.75 -70.48
CA ASN A 387 77.84 -5.47 -70.29
C ASN A 387 79.01 -4.62 -69.78
N GLN A 388 78.83 -3.31 -69.60
CA GLN A 388 79.80 -2.49 -68.86
C GLN A 388 79.51 -2.63 -67.36
N GLY A 389 80.25 -3.52 -66.68
CA GLY A 389 80.17 -3.70 -65.23
C GLY A 389 80.32 -2.37 -64.47
N PRO A 390 79.77 -2.28 -63.24
CA PRO A 390 79.69 -1.01 -62.54
C PRO A 390 81.09 -0.48 -62.26
N GLN A 391 81.44 0.62 -62.91
CA GLN A 391 82.61 1.42 -62.56
C GLN A 391 82.29 2.02 -61.18
N LEU A 392 82.72 1.33 -60.11
CA LEU A 392 82.46 1.76 -58.74
C LEU A 392 83.07 3.14 -58.53
N CYS A 393 82.22 4.16 -58.49
CA CYS A 393 82.57 5.46 -57.95
C CYS A 393 83.08 5.24 -56.52
N ILE A 394 84.33 5.61 -56.25
CA ILE A 394 84.89 5.57 -54.90
C ILE A 394 84.11 6.61 -54.09
N ARG A 395 83.12 6.15 -53.30
CA ARG A 395 82.45 6.99 -52.30
C ARG A 395 83.44 7.28 -51.19
N GLU A 396 83.60 8.56 -50.85
CA GLU A 396 84.47 9.09 -49.78
C GLU A 396 84.15 8.50 -48.40
N THR A 397 83.02 7.80 -48.24
CA THR A 397 82.52 7.18 -47.01
C THR A 397 82.81 5.69 -46.88
N LYS A 398 83.89 5.19 -47.49
CA LYS A 398 84.35 3.82 -47.22
C LYS A 398 85.16 3.81 -45.92
N TRP A 399 84.82 2.93 -44.98
CA TRP A 399 85.59 2.63 -43.78
C TRP A 399 86.92 1.97 -44.16
N THR A 400 87.85 2.77 -44.66
CA THR A 400 89.20 2.36 -44.95
C THR A 400 89.98 2.17 -43.65
N ALA A 401 91.00 1.31 -43.66
CA ALA A 401 91.86 1.06 -42.51
C ALA A 401 92.37 2.34 -41.79
N PRO A 402 92.76 3.44 -42.47
CA PRO A 402 93.17 4.67 -41.79
C PRO A 402 92.02 5.37 -41.06
N VAL A 403 90.82 5.42 -41.65
CA VAL A 403 89.63 6.05 -41.03
C VAL A 403 89.18 5.27 -39.78
N LEU A 404 89.30 3.95 -39.81
CA LEU A 404 89.01 3.10 -38.65
C LEU A 404 90.04 3.28 -37.53
N LYS A 405 91.32 3.52 -37.88
CA LYS A 405 92.37 3.80 -36.90
C LYS A 405 92.15 5.16 -36.21
N SER A 406 91.84 6.22 -36.96
CA SER A 406 91.55 7.53 -36.37
C SER A 406 90.33 7.49 -35.45
N LEU A 407 89.27 6.80 -35.85
CA LEU A 407 88.08 6.62 -35.00
C LEU A 407 88.39 5.82 -33.72
N HIS A 408 89.24 4.78 -33.81
CA HIS A 408 89.65 4.01 -32.64
C HIS A 408 90.44 4.86 -31.64
N GLU A 409 91.35 5.70 -32.12
CA GLU A 409 92.12 6.63 -31.29
C GLU A 409 91.22 7.68 -30.62
N GLU A 410 90.25 8.23 -31.34
CA GLU A 410 89.25 9.15 -30.79
C GLU A 410 88.41 8.50 -29.68
N LEU A 411 87.94 7.26 -29.88
CA LEU A 411 87.20 6.51 -28.87
C LEU A 411 88.04 6.19 -27.63
N GLN A 412 89.33 5.86 -27.80
CA GLN A 412 90.24 5.66 -26.67
C GLN A 412 90.44 6.95 -25.88
N ASN A 413 90.59 8.08 -26.56
CA ASN A 413 90.77 9.38 -25.92
C ASN A 413 89.52 9.81 -25.13
N LEU A 414 88.33 9.58 -25.69
CA LEU A 414 87.06 9.81 -24.97
C LEU A 414 86.93 8.94 -23.71
N ARG A 415 87.40 7.69 -23.77
CA ARG A 415 87.34 6.76 -22.63
C ARG A 415 88.33 7.12 -21.51
N LYS A 416 89.47 7.74 -21.85
CA LYS A 416 90.45 8.25 -20.87
C LYS A 416 90.00 9.56 -20.22
N ALA A 417 89.28 10.42 -20.94
CA ALA A 417 88.82 11.71 -20.43
C ALA A 417 87.59 11.62 -19.50
N SER A 418 86.86 10.50 -19.48
CA SER A 418 85.70 10.32 -18.61
C SER A 418 86.07 9.59 -17.31
N GLU A 419 86.19 10.31 -16.19
CA GLU A 419 86.15 9.66 -14.88
C GLU A 419 84.79 8.98 -14.69
N LYS A 420 84.80 7.70 -14.28
CA LYS A 420 83.60 6.89 -14.07
C LYS A 420 82.81 7.41 -12.88
N LYS A 421 81.90 8.37 -13.10
CA LYS A 421 80.86 8.69 -12.14
C LYS A 421 79.95 7.47 -11.99
N ALA A 422 79.84 6.92 -10.78
CA ALA A 422 78.89 5.87 -10.49
C ALA A 422 77.48 6.34 -10.87
N CYS A 423 76.83 5.62 -11.79
CA CYS A 423 75.44 5.87 -12.13
C CYS A 423 74.58 5.68 -10.88
N SER A 424 74.19 6.78 -10.23
CA SER A 424 73.13 6.71 -9.23
C SER A 424 71.81 6.52 -9.98
N LEU A 425 71.22 5.34 -9.82
CA LEU A 425 69.83 5.13 -10.21
C LEU A 425 69.00 6.19 -9.48
N ARG A 426 68.25 7.01 -10.22
CA ARG A 426 67.42 8.07 -9.65
C ARG A 426 66.46 7.44 -8.64
N ILE A 427 66.73 7.61 -7.35
CA ILE A 427 65.74 7.31 -6.31
C ILE A 427 64.59 8.28 -6.53
N ARG A 428 63.39 7.72 -6.68
CA ARG A 428 62.16 8.48 -6.86
C ARG A 428 61.93 9.24 -5.55
N ASN A 429 62.17 10.55 -5.53
CA ASN A 429 61.79 11.41 -4.42
C ASN A 429 60.26 11.43 -4.32
N GLN A 430 59.69 10.45 -3.62
CA GLN A 430 58.33 10.56 -3.11
C GLN A 430 58.37 11.67 -2.07
N LYS A 431 57.71 12.80 -2.35
CA LYS A 431 57.36 13.72 -1.28
C LYS A 431 56.52 12.92 -0.30
N VAL A 432 57.02 12.70 0.91
CA VAL A 432 56.21 12.17 2.01
C VAL A 432 55.03 13.12 2.12
N ALA A 433 53.81 12.59 1.97
CA ALA A 433 52.61 13.38 2.17
C ALA A 433 52.69 13.96 3.59
N GLN A 434 52.74 15.28 3.72
CA GLN A 434 52.53 15.89 5.02
C GLN A 434 51.08 15.59 5.39
N ASP A 435 50.89 14.76 6.40
CA ASP A 435 49.58 14.53 6.98
C ASP A 435 49.00 15.89 7.35
N VAL A 436 47.83 16.18 6.78
CA VAL A 436 47.09 17.38 7.15
C VAL A 436 46.66 17.17 8.59
N PHE A 437 47.17 17.99 9.51
CA PHE A 437 46.80 17.91 10.92
C PHE A 437 45.28 18.07 11.02
N THR A 438 44.57 16.98 11.31
CA THR A 438 43.17 17.02 11.65
C THR A 438 43.05 17.85 12.92
N PRO A 439 42.26 18.94 12.94
CA PRO A 439 42.08 19.72 14.16
C PRO A 439 41.49 18.80 15.22
N GLU A 440 42.30 18.49 16.23
CA GLU A 440 41.85 17.80 17.42
C GLU A 440 40.89 18.75 18.14
N VAL A 441 39.60 18.40 18.13
CA VAL A 441 38.62 19.08 18.96
C VAL A 441 38.92 18.67 20.39
N GLU A 442 39.19 19.64 21.26
CA GLU A 442 39.36 19.40 22.69
C GLU A 442 38.17 18.58 23.20
N GLY A 443 38.44 17.38 23.68
CA GLY A 443 37.42 16.50 24.24
C GLY A 443 36.73 17.21 25.40
N ILE A 444 35.41 17.30 25.34
CA ILE A 444 34.62 17.84 26.45
C ILE A 444 34.88 16.92 27.66
N PRO A 445 35.26 17.46 28.83
CA PRO A 445 35.49 16.62 30.00
C PRO A 445 34.23 15.82 30.34
N PRO A 446 34.36 14.55 30.75
CA PRO A 446 33.24 13.61 30.88
C PRO A 446 32.15 14.14 31.82
N ASP A 447 32.52 14.92 32.84
CA ASP A 447 31.59 15.53 33.79
C ASP A 447 30.64 16.53 33.12
N LYS A 448 31.12 17.31 32.14
CA LYS A 448 30.29 18.26 31.40
C LYS A 448 29.35 17.53 30.43
N GLU A 449 29.79 16.42 29.86
CA GLU A 449 28.97 15.59 28.99
C GLU A 449 27.84 14.90 29.79
N LEU A 450 28.15 14.38 30.98
CA LEU A 450 27.15 13.82 31.90
C LEU A 450 26.13 14.87 32.36
N GLN A 451 26.58 16.09 32.68
CA GLN A 451 25.68 17.20 33.01
C GLN A 451 24.79 17.55 31.83
N TYR A 452 25.34 17.62 30.62
CA TYR A 452 24.56 17.88 29.41
C TYR A 452 23.50 16.80 29.17
N GLN A 453 23.87 15.52 29.27
CA GLN A 453 22.93 14.40 29.13
C GLN A 453 21.83 14.43 30.20
N ALA A 454 22.16 14.76 31.44
CA ALA A 454 21.18 14.91 32.52
C ALA A 454 20.19 16.06 32.24
N ILE A 455 20.68 17.20 31.72
CA ILE A 455 19.84 18.34 31.33
C ILE A 455 18.90 17.97 30.18
N VAL A 456 19.42 17.31 29.14
CA VAL A 456 18.60 16.84 28.00
C VAL A 456 17.52 15.86 28.47
N TYR A 457 17.87 14.95 29.38
CA TYR A 457 16.92 14.02 29.98
C TYR A 457 15.82 14.76 30.77
N LEU A 458 16.20 15.71 31.62
CA LEU A 458 15.25 16.55 32.36
C LEU A 458 14.31 17.32 31.43
N GLN A 459 14.86 17.92 30.37
CA GLN A 459 14.08 18.64 29.38
C GLN A 459 13.06 17.73 28.69
N SER A 460 13.46 16.51 28.31
CA SER A 460 12.56 15.54 27.68
C SER A 460 11.40 15.13 28.60
N ILE A 461 11.63 15.02 29.92
CA ILE A 461 10.59 14.72 30.91
C ILE A 461 9.63 15.89 31.06
N ILE A 462 10.14 17.13 31.10
CA ILE A 462 9.31 18.34 31.21
C ILE A 462 8.44 18.50 29.97
N GLU A 463 9.00 18.32 28.77
CA GLU A 463 8.25 18.36 27.51
C GLU A 463 7.20 17.23 27.44
N GLY A 464 7.55 16.02 27.89
CA GLY A 464 6.62 14.89 28.00
C GLY A 464 5.47 15.14 28.99
N ARG A 465 5.75 15.74 30.14
CA ARG A 465 4.73 16.13 31.13
C ARG A 465 3.86 17.27 30.63
N ALA A 466 4.45 18.28 29.99
CA ALA A 466 3.70 19.41 29.43
C ALA A 466 2.74 18.95 28.32
N THR A 467 3.19 18.06 27.43
CA THR A 467 2.31 17.47 26.40
C THR A 467 1.19 16.64 27.00
N GLN A 468 1.45 15.86 28.05
CA GLN A 468 0.40 15.14 28.79
C GLN A 468 -0.62 16.09 29.43
N MET A 469 -0.16 17.18 30.07
CA MET A 469 -1.06 18.19 30.65
C MET A 469 -1.91 18.89 29.59
N MET A 470 -1.34 19.20 28.42
CA MET A 470 -2.08 19.77 27.30
C MET A 470 -3.15 18.81 26.76
N VAL A 471 -2.91 17.50 26.79
CA VAL A 471 -3.90 16.49 26.36
C VAL A 471 -5.04 16.33 27.38
N ILE A 472 -4.79 16.56 28.67
CA ILE A 472 -5.81 16.47 29.73
C ILE A 472 -6.71 17.72 29.80
N GLN A 473 -6.30 18.85 29.20
CA GLN A 473 -7.07 20.11 29.17
C GLN A 473 -8.03 20.26 27.97
N PHE A 474 -8.19 19.23 27.12
CA PHE A 474 -9.22 19.14 26.07
C PHE A 474 -10.20 18.00 26.38
#